data_AF-A0A933WBT1-F1
#
_entry.id   AF-A0A933WBT1-F1
#
_cell.length_a   1.000
_cell.length_b   1.000
_cell.length_c   1.000
_cell.angle_alpha   90.00
_cell.angle_beta   90.00
_cell.angle_gamma   90.00
#
_symmetry.space_group_name_H-M   'P 1'
#
loop_
_entity.id
_entity.type
_entity.pdbx_description
1 polymer ?
#
loop_
_entity_poly.entity_id
_entity_poly.type
_entity_poly.pdbx_seq_one_letter_code
_entity_poly.pdbx_strand_id
1 'polypeptide(L)'
;DCDGSTDENLTHSTSCGVGACASTGTETCTAGVWGGNTCTPGTPSAEVCDNIDNDCDGQTDEGVLITWYADGDSDGYGYLNSSSTQACNAPAGYVANNTDCDDSNPAVNPGVTEISNNGIDDDCNPATPVITASGSGNNYPVTLFRASLSLNVNASSLGTSTFSYYYTRARLYLVSTSITGISVTGGVATITGAGKVNNVTGYTFTATITDSSTDKMGLEIRKSDGTLYYSATSKNLSSGNFTVIGQ
;
A
#
# COMPACT_ATOMS: atom_id res chain seq x y z
N ASP A 1 34.39 -27.54 -53.84
CA ASP A 1 34.42 -26.97 -52.48
C ASP A 1 34.95 -25.53 -52.44
N CYS A 2 34.85 -24.79 -53.55
CA CYS A 2 35.35 -23.44 -53.74
C CYS A 2 36.86 -23.30 -53.51
N ASP A 3 37.64 -24.29 -53.95
CA ASP A 3 39.11 -24.31 -53.84
C ASP A 3 39.84 -23.69 -55.05
N GLY A 4 39.09 -23.19 -56.03
CA GLY A 4 39.61 -22.55 -57.23
C GLY A 4 40.14 -23.51 -58.29
N SER A 5 39.89 -24.82 -58.15
CA SER A 5 40.47 -25.83 -59.03
C SER A 5 39.46 -26.58 -59.90
N THR A 6 38.18 -26.70 -59.55
CA THR A 6 37.06 -27.11 -60.44
C THR A 6 35.66 -26.94 -59.78
N ASP A 7 35.11 -25.73 -59.60
CA ASP A 7 33.67 -25.51 -59.22
C ASP A 7 33.16 -24.04 -59.22
N GLU A 8 33.59 -23.21 -60.18
CA GLU A 8 33.39 -21.74 -60.24
C GLU A 8 31.96 -21.22 -60.49
N ASN A 9 30.93 -22.03 -60.21
CA ASN A 9 29.52 -21.63 -60.21
C ASN A 9 28.74 -22.33 -59.08
N LEU A 10 29.43 -22.86 -58.06
CA LEU A 10 28.77 -23.42 -56.90
C LEU A 10 28.01 -22.30 -56.17
N THR A 11 26.79 -22.59 -55.76
CA THR A 11 25.96 -21.68 -54.97
C THR A 11 25.63 -22.31 -53.64
N HIS A 12 25.61 -21.50 -52.58
CA HIS A 12 25.10 -21.93 -51.27
C HIS A 12 24.16 -20.87 -50.70
N SER A 13 23.24 -21.33 -49.86
CA SER A 13 22.25 -20.47 -49.22
C SER A 13 22.87 -19.65 -48.10
N THR A 14 22.58 -18.36 -48.08
CA THR A 14 22.89 -17.48 -46.96
C THR A 14 21.60 -17.07 -46.24
N SER A 15 21.72 -16.72 -44.97
CA SER A 15 20.61 -16.17 -44.16
C SER A 15 21.01 -14.83 -43.55
N CYS A 16 20.03 -13.95 -43.38
CA CYS A 16 20.21 -12.62 -42.79
C CYS A 16 18.89 -12.12 -42.19
N GLY A 17 18.96 -11.06 -41.38
CA GLY A 17 17.81 -10.54 -40.63
C GLY A 17 17.50 -11.33 -39.36
N VAL A 18 16.65 -10.75 -38.53
CA VAL A 18 16.14 -11.33 -37.27
C VAL A 18 14.61 -11.24 -37.31
N GLY A 19 13.92 -12.12 -36.59
CA GLY A 19 12.47 -12.02 -36.45
C GLY A 19 11.71 -12.12 -37.77
N ALA A 20 10.71 -11.24 -37.91
CA ALA A 20 9.92 -11.05 -39.13
C ALA A 20 10.77 -10.59 -40.33
N CYS A 21 11.95 -10.01 -40.10
CA CYS A 21 12.87 -9.59 -41.16
C CYS A 21 13.80 -10.70 -41.64
N ALA A 22 13.71 -11.91 -41.08
CA ALA A 22 14.52 -13.03 -41.52
C ALA A 22 14.30 -13.33 -43.01
N SER A 23 15.40 -13.45 -43.74
CA SER A 23 15.42 -13.61 -45.19
C SER A 23 16.55 -14.56 -45.60
N THR A 24 16.44 -15.10 -46.82
CA THR A 24 17.45 -15.99 -47.41
C THR A 24 18.00 -15.39 -48.69
N GLY A 25 19.31 -15.49 -48.86
CA GLY A 25 20.00 -15.12 -50.08
C GLY A 25 20.82 -16.28 -50.64
N THR A 26 21.65 -15.94 -51.62
CA THR A 26 22.58 -16.89 -52.24
C THR A 26 23.91 -16.19 -52.43
N GLU A 27 24.98 -16.91 -52.15
CA GLU A 27 26.35 -16.55 -52.54
C GLU A 27 26.81 -17.50 -53.63
N THR A 28 27.65 -16.97 -54.52
CA THR A 28 28.22 -17.70 -55.64
C THR A 28 29.73 -17.75 -55.46
N CYS A 29 30.32 -18.93 -55.65
CA CYS A 29 31.76 -19.09 -55.68
C CYS A 29 32.30 -18.58 -57.03
N THR A 30 33.30 -17.70 -56.99
CA THR A 30 34.00 -17.23 -58.19
C THR A 30 35.48 -17.08 -57.90
N ALA A 31 36.31 -17.80 -58.66
CA ALA A 31 37.76 -17.91 -58.52
C ALA A 31 38.20 -18.35 -57.10
N GLY A 32 37.51 -19.35 -56.52
CA GLY A 32 37.80 -19.84 -55.17
C GLY A 32 37.44 -18.88 -54.02
N VAL A 33 36.60 -17.86 -54.28
CA VAL A 33 36.10 -16.93 -53.27
C VAL A 33 34.57 -16.85 -53.32
N TRP A 34 33.92 -16.96 -52.16
CA TRP A 34 32.49 -16.74 -52.01
C TRP A 34 32.16 -15.24 -52.08
N GLY A 35 31.20 -14.87 -52.92
CA GLY A 35 30.78 -13.48 -53.06
C GLY A 35 29.38 -13.32 -53.65
N GLY A 36 28.94 -12.06 -53.79
CA GLY A 36 27.65 -11.73 -54.39
C GLY A 36 26.45 -12.10 -53.51
N ASN A 37 26.58 -12.05 -52.18
CA ASN A 37 25.51 -12.35 -51.26
C ASN A 37 24.26 -11.49 -51.55
N THR A 38 23.19 -12.14 -51.99
CA THR A 38 21.92 -11.47 -52.33
C THR A 38 20.98 -11.31 -51.13
N CYS A 39 21.39 -11.74 -49.94
CA CYS A 39 20.53 -11.67 -48.76
C CYS A 39 20.31 -10.22 -48.33
N THR A 40 19.04 -9.82 -48.27
CA THR A 40 18.60 -8.53 -47.76
C THR A 40 17.55 -8.76 -46.68
N PRO A 41 17.73 -8.24 -45.45
CA PRO A 41 16.72 -8.35 -44.40
C PRO A 41 15.39 -7.70 -44.83
N GLY A 42 14.28 -8.23 -44.31
CA GLY A 42 12.96 -7.62 -44.43
C GLY A 42 12.90 -6.23 -43.80
N THR A 43 11.79 -5.52 -44.03
CA THR A 43 11.57 -4.19 -43.47
C THR A 43 10.91 -4.30 -42.08
N PRO A 44 11.46 -3.64 -41.04
CA PRO A 44 10.83 -3.53 -39.74
C PRO A 44 9.41 -2.95 -39.78
N SER A 45 8.56 -3.44 -38.89
CA SER A 45 7.22 -2.92 -38.62
C SER A 45 7.04 -2.74 -37.12
N ALA A 46 6.01 -2.00 -36.67
CA ALA A 46 5.77 -1.84 -35.24
C ALA A 46 5.41 -3.18 -34.59
N GLU A 47 5.88 -3.39 -33.37
CA GLU A 47 5.54 -4.55 -32.56
C GLU A 47 4.03 -4.75 -32.44
N VAL A 48 3.63 -6.00 -32.55
CA VAL A 48 2.28 -6.49 -32.29
C VAL A 48 2.43 -7.74 -31.46
N CYS A 49 1.59 -7.92 -30.44
CA CYS A 49 1.69 -9.05 -29.52
C CYS A 49 1.31 -10.38 -30.18
N ASP A 50 2.20 -10.93 -31.02
CA ASP A 50 2.01 -12.15 -31.80
C ASP A 50 3.15 -13.17 -31.61
N ASN A 51 4.09 -12.89 -30.71
CA ASN A 51 5.31 -13.68 -30.44
C ASN A 51 6.30 -13.69 -31.61
N ILE A 52 6.27 -12.64 -32.45
CA ILE A 52 7.24 -12.40 -33.50
C ILE A 52 7.92 -11.05 -33.22
N ASP A 53 9.22 -11.00 -33.48
CA ASP A 53 10.01 -9.76 -33.51
C ASP A 53 9.69 -9.02 -34.82
N ASN A 54 8.74 -8.09 -34.78
CA ASN A 54 8.20 -7.38 -35.95
C ASN A 54 9.10 -6.22 -36.38
N ASP A 55 9.82 -5.61 -35.44
CA ASP A 55 10.69 -4.46 -35.64
C ASP A 55 12.17 -4.85 -35.85
N CYS A 56 12.47 -6.13 -35.64
CA CYS A 56 13.71 -6.80 -35.96
C CYS A 56 14.91 -6.30 -35.14
N ASP A 57 14.66 -5.87 -33.90
CA ASP A 57 15.68 -5.43 -32.95
C ASP A 57 16.30 -6.60 -32.14
N GLY A 58 15.70 -7.80 -32.25
CA GLY A 58 16.14 -9.02 -31.58
C GLY A 58 15.46 -9.31 -30.24
N GLN A 59 14.50 -8.49 -29.83
CA GLN A 59 13.55 -8.76 -28.76
C GLN A 59 12.20 -9.18 -29.37
N THR A 60 11.22 -9.54 -28.56
CA THR A 60 9.93 -10.02 -29.08
C THR A 60 8.82 -9.39 -28.27
N ASP A 61 7.85 -8.78 -28.95
CA ASP A 61 6.67 -8.11 -28.39
C ASP A 61 7.02 -6.99 -27.38
N GLU A 62 8.24 -6.47 -27.37
CA GLU A 62 8.63 -5.41 -26.46
C GLU A 62 7.83 -4.12 -26.71
N GLY A 63 7.55 -3.38 -25.64
CA GLY A 63 6.73 -2.17 -25.74
C GLY A 63 5.23 -2.41 -25.97
N VAL A 64 4.79 -3.64 -26.27
CA VAL A 64 3.36 -4.01 -26.38
C VAL A 64 2.88 -4.98 -25.29
N LEU A 65 3.79 -5.50 -24.45
CA LEU A 65 3.42 -6.33 -23.31
C LEU A 65 2.58 -5.56 -22.26
N ILE A 66 1.59 -6.26 -21.70
CA ILE A 66 0.79 -5.77 -20.57
C ILE A 66 1.40 -6.32 -19.28
N THR A 67 1.43 -5.50 -18.24
CA THR A 67 1.78 -5.93 -16.89
C THR A 67 0.56 -6.56 -16.22
N TRP A 68 0.74 -7.78 -15.72
CA TRP A 68 -0.27 -8.57 -15.05
C TRP A 68 0.12 -8.82 -13.59
N TYR A 69 -0.86 -8.82 -12.70
CA TYR A 69 -0.73 -9.01 -11.26
C TYR A 69 -1.47 -10.27 -10.84
N ALA A 70 -0.94 -11.02 -9.88
CA ALA A 70 -1.59 -12.23 -9.40
C ALA A 70 -2.93 -11.89 -8.73
N ASP A 71 -3.91 -12.75 -8.93
CA ASP A 71 -5.25 -12.72 -8.35
C ASP A 71 -5.46 -14.07 -7.65
N GLY A 72 -5.04 -14.12 -6.38
CA GLY A 72 -4.88 -15.33 -5.58
C GLY A 72 -6.19 -15.90 -5.05
N ASP A 73 -7.17 -15.04 -4.80
CA ASP A 73 -8.50 -15.41 -4.31
C ASP A 73 -9.60 -15.42 -5.39
N SER A 74 -9.25 -15.02 -6.62
CA SER A 74 -10.08 -15.08 -7.82
C SER A 74 -11.30 -14.15 -7.77
N ASP A 75 -11.14 -12.96 -7.20
CA ASP A 75 -12.17 -11.93 -7.15
C ASP A 75 -12.14 -10.94 -8.33
N GLY A 76 -11.09 -11.03 -9.17
CA GLY A 76 -10.89 -10.19 -10.36
C GLY A 76 -10.02 -8.96 -10.13
N TYR A 77 -9.47 -8.79 -8.93
CA TYR A 77 -8.55 -7.73 -8.57
C TYR A 77 -7.16 -8.29 -8.27
N GLY A 78 -6.14 -7.62 -8.82
CA GLY A 78 -4.77 -8.09 -8.69
C GLY A 78 -4.12 -7.51 -7.45
N TYR A 79 -3.32 -8.29 -6.75
CA TYR A 79 -2.72 -7.86 -5.50
C TYR A 79 -1.63 -6.81 -5.70
N LEU A 80 -1.77 -5.66 -5.02
CA LEU A 80 -0.89 -4.50 -5.13
C LEU A 80 0.58 -4.82 -4.82
N ASN A 81 0.83 -5.74 -3.88
CA ASN A 81 2.18 -6.07 -3.41
C ASN A 81 2.72 -7.38 -4.03
N SER A 82 2.07 -7.90 -5.08
CA SER A 82 2.54 -9.10 -5.79
C SER A 82 3.71 -8.81 -6.74
N SER A 83 4.51 -9.83 -7.02
CA SER A 83 5.41 -9.82 -8.17
C SER A 83 4.57 -9.79 -9.44
N SER A 84 4.76 -8.78 -10.28
CA SER A 84 4.09 -8.68 -11.57
C SER A 84 4.82 -9.47 -12.66
N THR A 85 4.09 -9.90 -13.69
CA THR A 85 4.64 -10.49 -14.91
C THR A 85 4.19 -9.72 -16.14
N GLN A 86 4.97 -9.76 -17.22
CA GLN A 86 4.61 -9.12 -18.48
C GLN A 86 4.28 -10.18 -19.53
N ALA A 87 3.15 -10.01 -20.22
CA ALA A 87 2.69 -10.93 -21.26
C ALA A 87 1.66 -10.27 -22.18
N CYS A 88 1.50 -10.81 -23.38
CA CYS A 88 0.46 -10.38 -24.33
C CYS A 88 -0.96 -10.63 -23.83
N ASN A 89 -1.16 -11.77 -23.19
CA ASN A 89 -2.45 -12.21 -22.67
C ASN A 89 -2.32 -12.52 -21.18
N ALA A 90 -3.42 -12.38 -20.45
CA ALA A 90 -3.48 -12.71 -19.03
C ALA A 90 -2.99 -14.15 -18.78
N PRO A 91 -1.90 -14.35 -18.02
CA PRO A 91 -1.56 -15.67 -17.51
C PRO A 91 -2.68 -16.21 -16.60
N ALA A 92 -2.75 -17.53 -16.44
CA ALA A 92 -3.74 -18.12 -15.55
C ALA A 92 -3.55 -17.63 -14.09
N GLY A 93 -4.62 -17.09 -13.50
CA GLY A 93 -4.59 -16.53 -12.13
C GLY A 93 -4.01 -15.11 -12.04
N TYR A 94 -4.02 -14.36 -13.14
CA TYR A 94 -3.55 -12.97 -13.16
C TYR A 94 -4.55 -12.02 -13.82
N VAL A 95 -4.57 -10.77 -13.38
CA VAL A 95 -5.40 -9.68 -13.92
C VAL A 95 -4.59 -8.40 -14.17
N ALA A 96 -5.13 -7.46 -14.95
CA ALA A 96 -4.38 -6.29 -15.41
C ALA A 96 -4.33 -5.13 -14.39
N ASN A 97 -5.20 -5.17 -13.37
CA ASN A 97 -5.19 -4.18 -12.29
C ASN A 97 -4.36 -4.69 -11.11
N ASN A 98 -3.96 -3.78 -10.22
CA ASN A 98 -3.18 -4.08 -9.01
C ASN A 98 -3.79 -3.45 -7.76
N THR A 99 -5.12 -3.41 -7.70
CA THR A 99 -5.84 -2.59 -6.72
C THR A 99 -6.35 -3.36 -5.52
N ASP A 100 -6.08 -4.67 -5.45
CA ASP A 100 -6.44 -5.46 -4.28
C ASP A 100 -5.41 -5.30 -3.14
N CYS A 101 -5.95 -5.16 -1.92
CA CYS A 101 -5.22 -5.01 -0.67
C CYS A 101 -5.12 -6.31 0.16
N ASP A 102 -5.90 -7.36 -0.15
CA ASP A 102 -5.86 -8.67 0.51
C ASP A 102 -6.15 -9.84 -0.47
N ASP A 103 -5.09 -10.34 -1.12
CA ASP A 103 -5.06 -11.43 -2.13
C ASP A 103 -5.53 -12.81 -1.63
N SER A 104 -6.04 -12.88 -0.41
CA SER A 104 -6.46 -14.10 0.25
C SER A 104 -7.95 -14.09 0.61
N ASN A 105 -8.65 -12.99 0.38
CA ASN A 105 -10.02 -12.78 0.79
C ASN A 105 -10.85 -12.08 -0.29
N PRO A 106 -11.69 -12.83 -1.04
CA PRO A 106 -12.43 -12.29 -2.19
C PRO A 106 -13.57 -11.32 -1.81
N ALA A 107 -13.74 -11.07 -0.51
CA ALA A 107 -14.65 -10.07 0.04
C ALA A 107 -13.94 -8.76 0.41
N VAL A 108 -12.63 -8.65 0.19
CA VAL A 108 -11.81 -7.47 0.49
C VAL A 108 -11.17 -7.00 -0.82
N ASN A 109 -11.80 -6.05 -1.48
CA ASN A 109 -11.35 -5.50 -2.76
C ASN A 109 -12.08 -4.18 -3.08
N PRO A 110 -11.60 -3.38 -4.04
CA PRO A 110 -12.22 -2.11 -4.41
C PRO A 110 -13.67 -2.19 -4.92
N GLY A 111 -14.16 -3.40 -5.25
CA GLY A 111 -15.51 -3.64 -5.73
C GLY A 111 -16.55 -3.86 -4.64
N VAL A 112 -16.14 -4.12 -3.39
CA VAL A 112 -17.06 -4.35 -2.28
C VAL A 112 -17.44 -3.06 -1.55
N THR A 113 -18.46 -3.14 -0.72
CA THR A 113 -18.86 -2.04 0.17
C THR A 113 -18.22 -2.21 1.53
N GLU A 114 -17.59 -1.15 2.03
CA GLU A 114 -17.02 -1.09 3.38
C GLU A 114 -18.01 -1.51 4.47
N ILE A 115 -17.62 -2.47 5.32
CA ILE A 115 -18.45 -2.94 6.44
C ILE A 115 -18.00 -2.22 7.72
N SER A 116 -18.79 -1.23 8.13
CA SER A 116 -18.48 -0.44 9.31
C SER A 116 -18.31 -1.28 10.59
N ASN A 117 -17.27 -0.97 11.36
CA ASN A 117 -16.93 -1.59 12.65
C ASN A 117 -16.54 -3.08 12.58
N ASN A 118 -16.13 -3.60 11.42
CA ASN A 118 -15.39 -4.87 11.36
C ASN A 118 -13.86 -4.65 11.39
N GLY A 119 -13.43 -3.40 11.14
CA GLY A 119 -12.06 -2.89 11.10
C GLY A 119 -11.11 -3.66 10.18
N ILE A 120 -11.67 -4.20 9.12
CA ILE A 120 -10.97 -4.51 7.89
C ILE A 120 -11.17 -3.29 6.97
N ASP A 121 -10.23 -3.04 6.06
CA ASP A 121 -10.45 -2.11 4.94
C ASP A 121 -11.11 -2.92 3.82
N ASP A 122 -12.41 -3.17 3.90
CA ASP A 122 -13.05 -4.14 3.00
C ASP A 122 -13.02 -3.62 1.55
N ASP A 123 -13.19 -2.31 1.34
CA ASP A 123 -13.18 -1.72 0.01
C ASP A 123 -11.77 -1.32 -0.50
N CYS A 124 -10.70 -1.77 0.18
CA CYS A 124 -9.30 -1.50 -0.17
C CYS A 124 -8.99 -0.03 -0.48
N ASN A 125 -9.77 0.86 0.12
CA ASN A 125 -9.63 2.27 -0.05
C ASN A 125 -8.96 2.77 1.22
N PRO A 126 -7.70 3.23 1.18
CA PRO A 126 -6.99 3.68 2.39
C PRO A 126 -7.64 4.90 3.06
N ALA A 127 -8.67 5.49 2.44
CA ALA A 127 -9.56 6.46 3.07
C ALA A 127 -10.60 5.84 4.03
N THR A 128 -10.70 4.51 4.17
CA THR A 128 -11.80 3.79 4.86
C THR A 128 -11.50 2.83 6.03
N PRO A 129 -10.28 2.47 6.53
CA PRO A 129 -10.19 1.64 7.75
C PRO A 129 -9.85 2.45 9.00
N VAL A 130 -10.74 2.53 10.00
CA VAL A 130 -10.49 3.50 11.08
C VAL A 130 -10.96 3.12 12.48
N ILE A 131 -10.01 2.64 13.29
CA ILE A 131 -10.07 2.90 14.74
C ILE A 131 -9.82 4.40 14.93
N THR A 132 -10.90 5.17 15.01
CA THR A 132 -10.89 6.55 15.47
C THR A 132 -11.38 6.62 16.90
N ALA A 133 -10.63 7.37 17.71
CA ALA A 133 -11.24 8.11 18.79
C ALA A 133 -11.10 9.57 18.43
N SER A 134 -12.21 10.30 18.40
CA SER A 134 -12.19 11.74 18.21
C SER A 134 -13.20 12.42 19.11
N GLY A 135 -12.92 13.66 19.50
CA GLY A 135 -13.88 14.47 20.23
C GLY A 135 -13.23 15.39 21.25
N SER A 136 -14.09 16.04 22.02
CA SER A 136 -13.71 16.80 23.19
C SER A 136 -14.77 16.62 24.26
N GLY A 137 -14.39 16.77 25.52
CA GLY A 137 -15.33 16.68 26.61
C GLY A 137 -14.80 17.27 27.88
N ASN A 138 -15.73 17.60 28.77
CA ASN A 138 -15.43 18.11 30.09
C ASN A 138 -15.87 17.11 31.13
N ASN A 139 -14.96 16.78 32.04
CA ASN A 139 -15.27 16.03 33.22
C ASN A 139 -15.55 17.01 34.38
N TYR A 140 -16.69 16.83 35.02
CA TYR A 140 -17.18 17.69 36.10
C TYR A 140 -17.15 16.94 37.42
N PRO A 141 -16.51 17.50 38.47
CA PRO A 141 -17.03 17.25 39.81
C PRO A 141 -17.03 18.48 40.73
N VAL A 142 -18.12 18.64 41.48
CA VAL A 142 -18.33 19.49 42.67
C VAL A 142 -17.69 20.90 42.66
N THR A 143 -18.50 21.86 42.21
CA THR A 143 -18.50 23.30 42.55
C THR A 143 -17.34 24.22 42.13
N LEU A 144 -16.06 23.80 41.99
CA LEU A 144 -14.96 24.74 41.66
C LEU A 144 -13.86 24.26 40.68
N PHE A 145 -13.75 22.97 40.37
CA PHE A 145 -12.69 22.46 39.49
C PHE A 145 -13.25 21.74 38.26
N ARG A 146 -12.54 21.84 37.13
CA ARG A 146 -12.94 21.30 35.84
C ARG A 146 -11.75 20.60 35.20
N ALA A 147 -12.01 19.46 34.58
CA ALA A 147 -11.07 18.83 33.66
C ALA A 147 -11.65 18.89 32.24
N SER A 148 -10.80 19.21 31.26
CA SER A 148 -11.16 19.24 29.85
C SER A 148 -10.22 18.33 29.06
N LEU A 149 -10.78 17.66 28.07
CA LEU A 149 -10.09 16.73 27.17
C LEU A 149 -10.39 17.11 25.73
N SER A 150 -9.37 17.02 24.87
CA SER A 150 -9.51 17.06 23.43
C SER A 150 -8.66 15.96 22.83
N LEU A 151 -9.19 15.26 21.84
CA LEU A 151 -8.45 14.24 21.11
C LEU A 151 -8.90 14.13 19.67
N ASN A 152 -7.92 13.84 18.82
CA ASN A 152 -8.09 13.44 17.45
C ASN A 152 -7.05 12.36 17.19
N VAL A 153 -7.49 11.11 17.30
CA VAL A 153 -6.64 9.94 17.22
C VAL A 153 -7.21 8.98 16.20
N ASN A 154 -6.38 8.66 15.22
CA ASN A 154 -6.72 7.74 14.16
C ASN A 154 -5.55 6.76 13.99
N ALA A 155 -5.87 5.46 13.95
CA ALA A 155 -4.88 4.39 13.79
C ALA A 155 -3.96 4.60 12.57
N SER A 156 -4.47 5.13 11.45
CA SER A 156 -3.68 5.40 10.25
C SER A 156 -2.76 6.62 10.36
N SER A 157 -2.84 7.40 11.45
CA SER A 157 -2.09 8.65 11.64
C SER A 157 -1.63 8.91 13.08
N LEU A 158 -1.31 7.86 13.84
CA LEU A 158 -0.94 7.95 15.27
C LEU A 158 0.19 8.94 15.58
N GLY A 159 1.24 9.00 14.75
CA GLY A 159 2.37 9.91 14.97
C GLY A 159 2.01 11.41 14.87
N THR A 160 0.96 11.74 14.12
CA THR A 160 0.44 13.11 13.95
C THR A 160 -0.85 13.35 14.73
N SER A 161 -1.43 12.29 15.30
CA SER A 161 -2.60 12.35 16.15
C SER A 161 -2.33 13.18 17.41
N THR A 162 -3.39 13.73 17.98
CA THR A 162 -3.28 14.64 19.13
C THR A 162 -4.18 14.20 20.28
N PHE A 163 -3.66 14.37 21.49
CA PHE A 163 -4.37 14.20 22.75
C PHE A 163 -3.94 15.33 23.69
N SER A 164 -4.90 15.99 24.32
CA SER A 164 -4.64 17.07 25.29
C SER A 164 -5.61 17.02 26.45
N TYR A 165 -5.08 17.11 27.67
CA TYR A 165 -5.86 17.08 28.90
C TYR A 165 -5.46 18.21 29.83
N TYR A 166 -6.44 18.94 30.35
CA TYR A 166 -6.23 20.02 31.29
C TYR A 166 -7.07 19.82 32.55
N TYR A 167 -6.48 20.01 33.73
CA TYR A 167 -7.18 19.94 35.01
C TYR A 167 -6.88 21.16 35.89
N THR A 168 -7.92 21.94 36.18
CA THR A 168 -7.77 23.26 36.82
C THR A 168 -7.25 23.20 38.25
N ARG A 169 -7.60 22.15 39.01
CA ARG A 169 -7.20 22.03 40.43
C ARG A 169 -5.69 21.92 40.61
N ALA A 170 -5.06 21.11 39.77
CA ALA A 170 -3.62 20.84 39.84
C ALA A 170 -2.83 21.74 38.89
N ARG A 171 -3.49 22.61 38.11
CA ARG A 171 -2.91 23.30 36.95
C ARG A 171 -2.09 22.31 36.09
N LEU A 172 -2.66 21.14 35.88
CA LEU A 172 -2.02 20.07 35.11
C LEU A 172 -2.47 20.22 33.67
N TYR A 173 -1.51 20.39 32.75
CA TYR A 173 -1.74 20.45 31.33
C TYR A 173 -0.88 19.41 30.62
N LEU A 174 -1.49 18.33 30.17
CA LEU A 174 -0.86 17.30 29.36
C LEU A 174 -1.15 17.58 27.88
N VAL A 175 -0.12 17.54 27.05
CA VAL A 175 -0.23 17.53 25.58
C VAL A 175 0.61 16.38 25.05
N SER A 176 0.03 15.56 24.18
CA SER A 176 0.77 14.49 23.50
C SER A 176 1.88 15.07 22.64
N THR A 177 3.06 14.47 22.73
CA THR A 177 4.15 14.66 21.76
C THR A 177 4.16 13.57 20.71
N SER A 178 3.62 12.40 21.04
CA SER A 178 3.38 11.30 20.12
C SER A 178 2.27 10.42 20.67
N ILE A 179 1.32 10.02 19.83
CA ILE A 179 0.43 8.90 20.15
C ILE A 179 1.12 7.65 19.64
N THR A 180 1.26 6.66 20.52
CA THR A 180 1.95 5.41 20.23
C THR A 180 0.99 4.26 20.02
N GLY A 181 -0.28 4.43 20.42
CA GLY A 181 -1.31 3.41 20.19
C GLY A 181 -2.72 3.92 20.48
N ILE A 182 -3.66 3.35 19.74
CA ILE A 182 -5.09 3.37 20.03
C ILE A 182 -5.61 1.95 19.88
N SER A 183 -6.41 1.48 20.83
CA SER A 183 -7.15 0.22 20.73
C SER A 183 -8.57 0.42 21.20
N VAL A 184 -9.54 -0.33 20.68
CA VAL A 184 -10.93 -0.32 21.15
C VAL A 184 -11.28 -1.73 21.59
N THR A 185 -11.88 -1.87 22.78
CA THR A 185 -12.31 -3.17 23.29
C THR A 185 -13.56 -2.98 24.13
N GLY A 186 -14.65 -3.66 23.77
CA GLY A 186 -15.91 -3.58 24.50
C GLY A 186 -16.46 -2.14 24.62
N GLY A 187 -16.34 -1.34 23.55
CA GLY A 187 -16.78 0.06 23.52
C GLY A 187 -15.86 1.04 24.27
N VAL A 188 -14.66 0.60 24.67
CA VAL A 188 -13.67 1.43 25.36
C VAL A 188 -12.45 1.62 24.48
N ALA A 189 -12.20 2.85 24.02
CA ALA A 189 -10.92 3.23 23.44
C ALA A 189 -9.85 3.39 24.54
N THR A 190 -8.70 2.77 24.34
CA THR A 190 -7.49 2.99 25.13
C THR A 190 -6.45 3.65 24.24
N ILE A 191 -6.03 4.86 24.59
CA ILE A 191 -5.04 5.66 23.86
C ILE A 191 -3.78 5.73 24.72
N THR A 192 -2.64 5.42 24.12
CA THR A 192 -1.33 5.51 24.77
C THR A 192 -0.41 6.45 24.01
N GLY A 193 0.47 7.13 24.72
CA GLY A 193 1.42 8.03 24.09
C GLY A 193 2.44 8.62 25.06
N ALA A 194 3.35 9.39 24.48
CA ALA A 194 4.24 10.27 25.22
C ALA A 194 3.70 11.70 25.18
N GLY A 195 4.01 12.49 26.20
CA GLY A 195 3.56 13.87 26.27
C GLY A 195 4.42 14.77 27.14
N LYS A 196 4.03 16.03 27.14
CA LYS A 196 4.53 17.06 28.04
C LYS A 196 3.49 17.34 29.10
N VAL A 197 3.89 17.38 30.36
CA VAL A 197 3.07 17.95 31.43
C VAL A 197 3.62 19.33 31.78
N ASN A 198 2.79 20.37 31.64
CA ASN A 198 3.18 21.75 31.91
C ASN A 198 4.49 22.15 31.19
N ASN A 199 4.59 21.78 29.91
CA ASN A 199 5.76 21.97 29.03
C ASN A 199 7.02 21.16 29.38
N VAL A 200 6.97 20.29 30.40
CA VAL A 200 8.07 19.39 30.75
C VAL A 200 7.88 18.04 30.06
N THR A 201 8.90 17.57 29.33
CA THR A 201 8.91 16.27 28.64
C THR A 201 9.17 15.11 29.62
N GLY A 202 9.09 13.87 29.13
CA GLY A 202 9.42 12.69 29.92
C GLY A 202 8.21 12.06 30.63
N TYR A 203 7.00 12.30 30.11
CA TYR A 203 5.79 11.67 30.60
C TYR A 203 5.21 10.73 29.56
N THR A 204 4.67 9.62 30.03
CA THR A 204 3.79 8.74 29.26
C THR A 204 2.38 8.84 29.80
N PHE A 205 1.39 8.56 28.96
CA PHE A 205 0.01 8.55 29.39
C PHE A 205 -0.76 7.37 28.80
N THR A 206 -1.82 7.00 29.51
CA THR A 206 -2.85 6.06 29.07
C THR A 206 -4.18 6.71 29.34
N ALA A 207 -4.92 7.05 28.29
CA ALA A 207 -6.27 7.57 28.38
C ALA A 207 -7.26 6.47 28.01
N THR A 208 -8.34 6.34 28.76
CA THR A 208 -9.46 5.46 28.42
C THR A 208 -10.68 6.31 28.14
N ILE A 209 -11.39 6.02 27.05
CA ILE A 209 -12.61 6.70 26.65
C ILE A 209 -13.65 5.63 26.39
N THR A 210 -14.82 5.78 27.00
CA THR A 210 -15.96 4.91 26.72
C THR A 210 -17.00 5.75 26.02
N ASP A 211 -17.33 5.38 24.78
CA ASP A 211 -18.43 5.96 24.02
C ASP A 211 -19.72 5.21 24.40
N SER A 212 -20.68 5.93 24.97
CA SER A 212 -21.94 5.35 25.43
C SER A 212 -23.01 6.43 25.58
N SER A 213 -24.19 6.11 26.12
CA SER A 213 -25.22 7.13 26.41
C SER A 213 -24.71 8.27 27.31
N THR A 214 -23.63 8.06 28.04
CA THR A 214 -22.87 9.12 28.69
C THR A 214 -21.39 8.79 28.61
N ASP A 215 -20.67 9.53 27.77
CA ASP A 215 -19.25 9.31 27.57
C ASP A 215 -18.48 9.36 28.88
N LYS A 216 -17.48 8.50 29.00
CA LYS A 216 -16.61 8.43 30.17
C LYS A 216 -15.17 8.58 29.76
N MET A 217 -14.38 9.17 30.64
CA MET A 217 -12.94 9.24 30.44
C MET A 217 -12.15 8.93 31.70
N GLY A 218 -11.09 8.15 31.55
CA GLY A 218 -10.02 7.96 32.53
C GLY A 218 -8.68 8.41 31.97
N LEU A 219 -7.74 8.75 32.84
CA LEU A 219 -6.39 9.14 32.46
C LEU A 219 -5.38 8.70 33.50
N GLU A 220 -4.32 8.04 33.07
CA GLU A 220 -3.13 7.79 33.85
C GLU A 220 -1.94 8.49 33.19
N ILE A 221 -1.11 9.16 33.99
CA ILE A 221 0.14 9.79 33.56
C ILE A 221 1.25 9.25 34.44
N ARG A 222 2.34 8.82 33.82
CA ARG A 222 3.55 8.33 34.49
C ARG A 222 4.76 9.14 34.06
N LYS A 223 5.76 9.18 34.93
CA LYS A 223 7.10 9.69 34.59
C LYS A 223 7.87 8.65 33.77
N SER A 224 9.00 9.06 33.20
CA SER A 224 9.92 8.19 32.44
C SER A 224 10.46 7.01 33.24
N ASP A 225 10.50 7.10 34.58
CA ASP A 225 10.89 6.01 35.48
C ASP A 225 9.74 5.04 35.80
N GLY A 226 8.56 5.24 35.20
CA GLY A 226 7.36 4.43 35.42
C GLY A 226 6.54 4.83 36.66
N THR A 227 7.01 5.77 37.47
CA THR A 227 6.29 6.25 38.66
C THR A 227 5.00 6.95 38.27
N LEU A 228 3.91 6.62 38.96
CA LEU A 228 2.62 7.29 38.78
C LEU A 228 2.74 8.78 39.13
N TYR A 229 2.40 9.65 38.17
CA TYR A 229 2.39 11.10 38.34
C TYR A 229 0.98 11.62 38.60
N TYR A 230 0.00 11.13 37.84
CA TYR A 230 -1.39 11.54 37.95
C TYR A 230 -2.30 10.39 37.53
N SER A 231 -3.43 10.23 38.22
CA SER A 231 -4.49 9.32 37.81
C SER A 231 -5.85 9.99 38.02
N ALA A 232 -6.69 9.89 37.00
CA ALA A 232 -8.10 10.17 37.03
C ALA A 232 -8.82 8.87 36.67
N THR A 233 -9.60 8.35 37.62
CA THR A 233 -10.48 7.20 37.35
C THR A 233 -11.50 7.57 36.27
N SER A 234 -12.01 6.54 35.57
CA SER A 234 -13.03 6.77 34.54
C SER A 234 -14.28 7.42 35.15
N LYS A 235 -14.67 8.59 34.64
CA LYS A 235 -15.83 9.36 35.11
C LYS A 235 -16.66 9.85 33.94
N ASN A 236 -17.96 9.98 34.18
CA ASN A 236 -18.90 10.57 33.24
C ASN A 236 -18.47 12.00 32.90
N LEU A 237 -18.45 12.28 31.61
CA LEU A 237 -18.30 13.62 31.08
C LEU A 237 -19.63 14.36 31.26
N SER A 238 -19.55 15.62 31.69
CA SER A 238 -20.74 16.48 31.81
C SER A 238 -21.17 17.06 30.48
N SER A 239 -20.28 17.02 29.49
CA SER A 239 -20.48 17.51 28.13
C SER A 239 -19.36 16.95 27.25
N GLY A 240 -19.63 16.84 25.96
CA GLY A 240 -18.69 16.32 24.97
C GLY A 240 -19.39 15.39 24.00
N ASN A 241 -18.77 15.21 22.84
CA ASN A 241 -19.17 14.21 21.84
C ASN A 241 -17.89 13.43 21.54
N PHE A 242 -17.61 12.40 22.33
CA PHE A 242 -16.59 11.44 21.95
C PHE A 242 -17.21 10.42 21.03
N THR A 243 -16.52 10.17 19.93
CA THR A 243 -16.87 9.11 19.02
C THR A 243 -15.71 8.14 19.04
N VAL A 244 -16.00 6.94 19.51
CA VAL A 244 -15.09 5.81 19.42
C VAL A 244 -15.65 4.89 18.36
N ILE A 245 -15.11 5.02 17.15
CA ILE A 245 -15.33 4.04 16.10
C ILE A 245 -14.10 3.18 16.16
N GLY A 246 -14.25 2.00 16.75
CA GLY A 246 -13.31 0.93 16.57
C GLY A 246 -14.07 -0.28 16.08
N GLN A 247 -13.34 -1.34 15.80
CA GLN A 247 -13.94 -2.67 15.86
C GLN A 247 -14.67 -2.87 17.19
#